data_AF-A0A847TIL8-F1
#
_entry.id   AF-A0A847TIL8-F1
#
_cell.length_a   1.000
_cell.length_b   1.000
_cell.length_c   1.000
_cell.angle_alpha   90.00
_cell.angle_beta   90.00
_cell.angle_gamma   90.00
#
_symmetry.space_group_name_H-M   'P 1'
#
loop_
_entity.id
_entity.type
_entity.pdbx_description
1 polymer ?
#
loop_
_entity_poly.entity_id
_entity_poly.type
_entity_poly.pdbx_seq_one_letter_code
_entity_poly.pdbx_strand_id
1 'polypeptide(L)'
;MKKSFLLYTILILSMTVCAQNNSRDARYKKYTGKYGDNSGICLFEDGQFLMYGYATMVFGTYRFEKDYLLFTPDKPDIYEVYAHQHPNYGDSVRINFVGFQQGKTFLQFDNDIAHPVFNENANCFDPPYVYEAARAPRTFTLAAILPEARWNKEDAGIAWTYQVNKEFNDFIFVHNEPKRQYEDFSGMVRKNEDGETLQLSNYGGKEGYQKNEPADNDEWQRVLAMKQEYEASKQGNADTGYANRHYHAFPEVDLANYAFDPASNQYISKQAADNEQYFRSNQYNDDRYLRKYVKIQPVTKRDNEFDARKAAQGSIFYTVCGEGSEKSYHYNGYIKYEDATADAAPIATTAPAPMITTDNPHKVDDTHSAPGNNNTPNYANFKPFPVNREDGFYVVQNANYQDYSKTILAKMPFLTKKDITSANARTNDDGQSVIDIKFSDTGRSKLTTITAANTGKPIAVVVGKKVITMPVVREPITGGEIQIAGGFTLKEVTNIAKQLQQK
;
A
#
# COMPACT_ATOMS: atom_id res chain seq x y z
N MET A 1 40.22 -23.50 -41.17
CA MET A 1 39.32 -22.88 -42.17
C MET A 1 38.57 -21.75 -41.51
N LYS A 2 38.90 -20.51 -41.86
CA LYS A 2 38.06 -19.32 -41.62
C LYS A 2 36.84 -19.43 -42.53
N LYS A 3 35.63 -19.21 -42.02
CA LYS A 3 34.49 -18.60 -42.75
C LYS A 3 33.27 -18.43 -41.84
N SER A 4 32.87 -17.16 -41.71
CA SER A 4 31.51 -16.65 -41.56
C SER A 4 30.57 -17.22 -40.50
N PHE A 5 30.28 -16.41 -39.48
CA PHE A 5 28.89 -16.00 -39.19
C PHE A 5 28.90 -14.63 -38.50
N LEU A 6 28.99 -13.58 -39.33
CA LEU A 6 28.67 -12.21 -38.99
C LEU A 6 27.18 -12.04 -39.32
N LEU A 7 26.28 -12.07 -38.34
CA LEU A 7 24.96 -11.44 -38.38
C LEU A 7 24.23 -11.67 -37.04
N TYR A 8 24.46 -10.82 -36.05
CA TYR A 8 23.56 -10.67 -34.88
C TYR A 8 23.67 -9.23 -34.34
N THR A 9 23.31 -8.28 -35.18
CA THR A 9 23.02 -6.89 -34.78
C THR A 9 21.98 -6.39 -35.77
N ILE A 10 20.70 -6.65 -35.48
CA ILE A 10 19.50 -5.88 -35.84
C ILE A 10 18.35 -6.64 -35.14
N LEU A 11 18.15 -6.37 -33.85
CA LEU A 11 16.86 -6.60 -33.18
C LEU A 11 16.77 -5.77 -31.89
N ILE A 12 17.12 -4.49 -31.97
CA ILE A 12 16.79 -3.49 -30.95
C ILE A 12 16.35 -2.23 -31.69
N LEU A 13 15.22 -2.30 -32.40
CA LEU A 13 14.58 -1.11 -32.97
C LEU A 13 13.10 -1.35 -33.29
N SER A 14 12.32 -1.74 -32.29
CA SER A 14 10.85 -1.81 -32.45
C SER A 14 10.04 -1.33 -31.24
N MET A 15 10.67 -0.76 -30.20
CA MET A 15 9.95 -0.07 -29.12
C MET A 15 10.13 1.46 -29.10
N THR A 16 10.86 2.03 -30.06
CA THR A 16 11.10 3.50 -30.11
C THR A 16 10.34 4.21 -31.24
N VAL A 17 9.42 3.51 -31.94
CA VAL A 17 8.70 4.11 -33.09
C VAL A 17 7.44 4.88 -32.65
N CYS A 18 6.84 4.55 -31.48
CA CYS A 18 5.69 5.31 -30.99
C CYS A 18 6.09 6.66 -30.35
N ALA A 19 7.26 6.74 -29.70
CA ALA A 19 7.71 7.99 -29.08
C ALA A 19 8.18 9.04 -30.10
N GLN A 20 8.69 8.64 -31.27
CA GLN A 20 9.23 9.57 -32.26
C GLN A 20 8.17 10.20 -33.20
N ASN A 21 6.97 9.62 -33.33
CA ASN A 21 5.91 10.20 -34.17
C ASN A 21 5.08 11.29 -33.48
N ASN A 22 5.02 11.29 -32.13
CA ASN A 22 4.23 12.28 -31.38
C ASN A 22 4.82 13.70 -31.45
N SER A 23 6.13 13.83 -31.68
CA SER A 23 6.83 15.13 -31.66
C SER A 23 6.46 16.11 -32.79
N ARG A 24 5.62 15.70 -33.75
CA ARG A 24 5.21 16.54 -34.90
C ARG A 24 3.80 17.11 -34.79
N ASP A 25 2.92 16.52 -33.97
CA ASP A 25 1.56 17.02 -33.83
C ASP A 25 1.52 18.16 -32.79
N ALA A 26 1.43 19.39 -33.28
CA ALA A 26 1.43 20.60 -32.44
C ALA A 26 0.30 20.63 -31.38
N ARG A 27 -0.71 19.75 -31.50
CA ARG A 27 -1.80 19.63 -30.53
C ARG A 27 -1.34 19.11 -29.17
N TYR A 28 -0.29 18.29 -29.09
CA TYR A 28 0.24 17.83 -27.81
C TYR A 28 0.76 19.00 -26.97
N LYS A 29 1.57 19.86 -27.59
CA LYS A 29 2.04 21.11 -26.97
C LYS A 29 0.90 22.07 -26.66
N LYS A 30 -0.08 22.19 -27.56
CA LYS A 30 -1.23 23.09 -27.37
C LYS A 30 -2.10 22.70 -26.16
N TYR A 31 -2.40 21.41 -26.02
CA TYR A 31 -3.34 20.92 -25.01
C TYR A 31 -2.65 20.34 -23.78
N THR A 32 -1.33 20.50 -23.63
CA THR A 32 -0.67 20.16 -22.37
C THR A 32 -1.21 21.04 -21.25
N GLY A 33 -1.27 20.47 -20.05
CA GLY A 33 -1.72 21.17 -18.85
C GLY A 33 -2.61 20.32 -17.95
N LYS A 34 -3.03 20.94 -16.86
CA LYS A 34 -3.93 20.35 -15.86
C LYS A 34 -5.38 20.71 -16.21
N TYR A 35 -6.26 19.70 -16.20
CA TYR A 35 -7.69 19.87 -16.39
C TYR A 35 -8.41 19.41 -15.11
N GLY A 36 -9.13 20.30 -14.44
CA GLY A 36 -9.82 20.06 -13.18
C GLY A 36 -9.05 20.49 -11.92
N ASP A 37 -9.74 20.44 -10.78
CA ASP A 37 -9.23 20.87 -9.47
C ASP A 37 -8.85 19.67 -8.59
N ASN A 38 -9.76 19.22 -7.72
CA ASN A 38 -9.57 18.10 -6.78
C ASN A 38 -9.58 16.72 -7.45
N SER A 39 -10.10 16.67 -8.67
CA SER A 39 -10.06 15.51 -9.56
C SER A 39 -9.95 16.02 -10.97
N GLY A 40 -9.30 15.26 -11.83
CA GLY A 40 -9.00 15.74 -13.15
C GLY A 40 -8.04 14.85 -13.91
N ILE A 41 -7.43 15.46 -14.92
CA ILE A 41 -6.45 14.82 -15.77
C ILE A 41 -5.38 15.83 -16.18
N CYS A 42 -4.13 15.42 -16.11
CA CYS A 42 -3.00 16.17 -16.65
C CYS A 42 -2.62 15.55 -18.00
N LEU A 43 -2.45 16.40 -19.02
CA LEU A 43 -1.94 16.01 -20.33
C LEU A 43 -0.49 16.47 -20.48
N PHE A 44 0.40 15.57 -20.87
CA PHE A 44 1.82 15.84 -21.08
C PHE A 44 2.17 15.94 -22.58
N GLU A 45 3.15 16.79 -22.93
CA GLU A 45 3.53 17.03 -24.33
C GLU A 45 4.03 15.78 -25.09
N ASP A 46 4.50 14.75 -24.37
CA ASP A 46 4.96 13.49 -24.95
C ASP A 46 3.84 12.49 -25.26
N GLY A 47 2.60 12.84 -24.94
CA GLY A 47 1.42 12.00 -25.12
C GLY A 47 1.16 11.05 -23.95
N GLN A 48 1.72 11.30 -22.78
CA GLN A 48 1.28 10.66 -21.54
C GLN A 48 0.19 11.47 -20.85
N PHE A 49 -0.60 10.81 -19.99
CA PHE A 49 -1.52 11.50 -19.09
C PHE A 49 -1.40 10.99 -17.66
N LEU A 50 -1.87 11.80 -16.72
CA LEU A 50 -2.12 11.42 -15.33
C LEU A 50 -3.58 11.75 -15.00
N MET A 51 -4.40 10.74 -14.79
CA MET A 51 -5.75 10.91 -14.24
C MET A 51 -5.67 10.83 -12.71
N TYR A 52 -6.31 11.77 -12.02
CA TYR A 52 -6.26 11.86 -10.57
C TYR A 52 -7.62 12.19 -9.94
N GLY A 53 -7.82 11.76 -8.70
CA GLY A 53 -9.04 12.00 -7.94
C GLY A 53 -8.96 11.34 -6.57
N TYR A 54 -10.09 11.21 -5.89
CA TYR A 54 -10.13 10.58 -4.56
C TYR A 54 -9.48 9.19 -4.59
N ALA A 55 -8.37 9.05 -3.86
CA ALA A 55 -7.56 7.83 -3.73
C ALA A 55 -7.16 7.17 -5.08
N THR A 56 -7.11 7.94 -6.17
CA THR A 56 -6.86 7.41 -7.52
C THR A 56 -5.81 8.25 -8.22
N MET A 57 -4.77 7.57 -8.70
CA MET A 57 -3.79 8.10 -9.64
C MET A 57 -3.52 7.03 -10.68
N VAL A 58 -3.76 7.36 -11.96
CA VAL A 58 -3.58 6.43 -13.07
C VAL A 58 -2.86 7.16 -14.20
N PHE A 59 -1.66 6.69 -14.49
CA PHE A 59 -0.93 7.11 -15.68
C PHE A 59 -1.37 6.30 -16.90
N GLY A 60 -1.08 6.81 -18.08
CA GLY A 60 -1.26 6.10 -19.33
C GLY A 60 -0.80 6.94 -20.50
N THR A 61 -1.20 6.52 -21.70
CA THR A 61 -0.90 7.25 -22.93
C THR A 61 -2.17 7.76 -23.58
N TYR A 62 -2.07 8.87 -24.29
CA TYR A 62 -3.15 9.41 -25.10
C TYR A 62 -2.68 9.74 -26.51
N ARG A 63 -3.60 9.59 -27.45
CA ARG A 63 -3.38 9.97 -28.85
C ARG A 63 -4.55 10.73 -29.43
N PHE A 64 -4.28 11.54 -30.43
CA PHE A 64 -5.34 12.19 -31.18
C PHE A 64 -5.84 11.30 -32.32
N GLU A 65 -7.15 11.16 -32.43
CA GLU A 65 -7.83 10.56 -33.57
C GLU A 65 -8.90 11.53 -34.08
N LYS A 66 -8.60 12.20 -35.20
CA LYS A 66 -9.38 13.37 -35.68
C LYS A 66 -9.50 14.39 -34.55
N ASP A 67 -10.72 14.70 -34.10
CA ASP A 67 -10.99 15.69 -33.05
C ASP A 67 -11.05 15.08 -31.63
N TYR A 68 -10.90 13.76 -31.51
CA TYR A 68 -10.94 13.05 -30.24
C TYR A 68 -9.55 12.80 -29.67
N LEU A 69 -9.49 12.72 -28.34
CA LEU A 69 -8.38 12.17 -27.59
C LEU A 69 -8.78 10.75 -27.18
N LEU A 70 -7.93 9.77 -27.45
CA LEU A 70 -8.10 8.40 -27.01
C LEU A 70 -7.07 8.09 -25.94
N PHE A 71 -7.54 7.67 -24.77
CA PHE A 71 -6.76 7.42 -23.57
C PHE A 71 -6.68 5.91 -23.32
N THR A 72 -5.46 5.42 -23.12
CA THR A 72 -5.14 4.04 -22.77
C THR A 72 -4.38 4.07 -21.44
N PRO A 73 -5.07 3.80 -20.31
CA PRO A 73 -4.44 3.68 -19.01
C PRO A 73 -3.36 2.60 -18.96
N ASP A 74 -2.28 2.87 -18.25
CA ASP A 74 -1.34 1.83 -17.84
C ASP A 74 -1.98 0.98 -16.75
N LYS A 75 -1.98 -0.34 -16.95
CA LYS A 75 -2.67 -1.29 -16.06
C LYS A 75 -1.78 -2.49 -15.74
N PRO A 76 -1.93 -3.08 -14.54
CA PRO A 76 -1.23 -4.30 -14.20
C PRO A 76 -1.73 -5.47 -15.08
N ASP A 77 -0.88 -6.48 -15.23
CA ASP A 77 -1.29 -7.77 -15.78
C ASP A 77 -2.37 -8.40 -14.88
N ILE A 78 -3.35 -9.09 -15.48
CA ILE A 78 -4.45 -9.72 -14.71
C ILE A 78 -3.91 -10.74 -13.71
N TYR A 79 -2.87 -11.48 -14.08
CA TYR A 79 -2.12 -12.32 -13.18
C TYR A 79 -0.66 -11.92 -13.11
N GLU A 80 -0.12 -11.88 -11.90
CA GLU A 80 1.32 -11.83 -11.67
C GLU A 80 1.72 -13.01 -10.80
N VAL A 81 2.83 -13.64 -11.13
CA VAL A 81 3.38 -14.74 -10.34
C VAL A 81 4.80 -14.40 -9.96
N TYR A 82 5.07 -14.44 -8.66
CA TYR A 82 6.40 -14.29 -8.10
C TYR A 82 6.85 -15.61 -7.49
N ALA A 83 8.07 -16.02 -7.80
CA ALA A 83 8.62 -17.32 -7.43
C ALA A 83 9.89 -17.17 -6.59
N HIS A 84 10.06 -18.06 -5.63
CA HIS A 84 11.19 -18.14 -4.74
C HIS A 84 11.62 -19.61 -4.56
N GLN A 85 12.93 -19.82 -4.43
CA GLN A 85 13.49 -21.11 -4.05
C GLN A 85 13.66 -21.15 -2.55
N HIS A 86 12.88 -21.98 -1.87
CA HIS A 86 13.05 -22.24 -0.45
C HIS A 86 13.85 -23.54 -0.23
N PRO A 87 15.12 -23.48 0.22
CA PRO A 87 16.00 -24.65 0.27
C PRO A 87 15.47 -25.80 1.14
N ASN A 88 14.68 -25.48 2.16
CA ASN A 88 14.21 -26.44 3.16
C ASN A 88 12.84 -27.07 2.85
N TYR A 89 12.20 -26.73 1.73
CA TYR A 89 10.92 -27.36 1.37
C TYR A 89 11.08 -28.67 0.59
N GLY A 90 12.28 -28.96 0.08
CA GLY A 90 12.50 -30.12 -0.78
C GLY A 90 11.55 -30.08 -1.98
N ASP A 91 10.83 -31.18 -2.19
CA ASP A 91 9.82 -31.30 -3.25
C ASP A 91 8.51 -30.56 -2.93
N SER A 92 8.28 -30.19 -1.67
CA SER A 92 7.01 -29.57 -1.24
C SER A 92 6.89 -28.16 -1.78
N VAL A 93 5.66 -27.72 -2.02
CA VAL A 93 5.36 -26.39 -2.54
C VAL A 93 4.46 -25.61 -1.59
N ARG A 94 4.69 -24.30 -1.48
CA ARG A 94 3.76 -23.36 -0.86
C ARG A 94 3.39 -22.26 -1.85
N ILE A 95 2.12 -21.86 -1.85
CA ILE A 95 1.57 -20.88 -2.78
C ILE A 95 0.65 -19.94 -2.02
N ASN A 96 1.00 -18.66 -1.97
CA ASN A 96 0.13 -17.62 -1.44
C ASN A 96 -0.73 -16.99 -2.54
N PHE A 97 -2.00 -16.71 -2.25
CA PHE A 97 -2.96 -16.11 -3.18
C PHE A 97 -3.35 -14.71 -2.71
N VAL A 98 -3.18 -13.72 -3.58
CA VAL A 98 -3.50 -12.30 -3.31
C VAL A 98 -4.53 -11.81 -4.32
N GLY A 99 -5.67 -11.30 -3.85
CA GLY A 99 -6.71 -10.70 -4.71
C GLY A 99 -7.66 -11.70 -5.39
N PHE A 100 -7.57 -12.99 -5.05
CA PHE A 100 -8.41 -14.04 -5.66
C PHE A 100 -9.82 -14.13 -5.09
N GLN A 101 -10.06 -13.59 -3.89
CA GLN A 101 -11.34 -13.69 -3.17
C GLN A 101 -12.47 -12.81 -3.76
N GLN A 102 -12.13 -11.84 -4.62
CA GLN A 102 -13.10 -10.89 -5.21
C GLN A 102 -13.59 -11.33 -6.60
N GLY A 103 -12.90 -12.26 -7.26
CA GLY A 103 -13.21 -12.68 -8.64
C GLY A 103 -13.58 -14.15 -8.78
N LYS A 104 -14.22 -14.50 -9.91
CA LYS A 104 -14.42 -15.90 -10.32
C LYS A 104 -13.12 -16.45 -10.92
N THR A 105 -12.25 -16.94 -10.04
CA THR A 105 -10.90 -17.39 -10.38
C THR A 105 -10.73 -18.90 -10.19
N PHE A 106 -9.84 -19.49 -10.97
CA PHE A 106 -9.59 -20.92 -11.02
C PHE A 106 -8.11 -21.22 -11.11
N LEU A 107 -7.71 -22.35 -10.53
CA LEU A 107 -6.37 -22.89 -10.58
C LEU A 107 -6.43 -24.33 -11.11
N GLN A 108 -5.57 -24.62 -12.07
CA GLN A 108 -5.35 -25.96 -12.58
C GLN A 108 -3.87 -26.32 -12.44
N PHE A 109 -3.56 -27.45 -11.82
CA PHE A 109 -2.20 -27.99 -11.80
C PHE A 109 -2.05 -29.04 -12.90
N ASP A 110 -0.91 -29.00 -13.59
CA ASP A 110 -0.58 -29.95 -14.66
C ASP A 110 -1.74 -30.16 -15.64
N ASN A 111 -2.20 -31.40 -15.80
CA ASN A 111 -3.36 -31.77 -16.62
C ASN A 111 -4.58 -32.15 -15.77
N ASP A 112 -4.62 -31.75 -14.50
CA ASP A 112 -5.73 -32.03 -13.60
C ASP A 112 -6.97 -31.18 -13.94
N ILE A 113 -8.08 -31.38 -13.25
CA ILE A 113 -9.25 -30.53 -13.36
C ILE A 113 -9.00 -29.15 -12.73
N ALA A 114 -9.52 -28.09 -13.33
CA ALA A 114 -9.44 -26.75 -12.75
C ALA A 114 -10.38 -26.66 -11.55
N HIS A 115 -9.90 -26.07 -10.45
CA HIS A 115 -10.68 -25.82 -9.24
C HIS A 115 -10.91 -24.31 -9.06
N PRO A 116 -12.11 -23.87 -8.64
CA PRO A 116 -12.29 -22.52 -8.14
C PRO A 116 -11.28 -22.23 -7.02
N VAL A 117 -10.62 -21.07 -7.02
CA VAL A 117 -9.68 -20.75 -5.93
C VAL A 117 -10.45 -20.53 -4.63
N PHE A 118 -11.57 -19.80 -4.71
CA PHE A 118 -12.51 -19.62 -3.60
C PHE A 118 -13.91 -20.10 -4.00
N ASN A 119 -14.69 -20.53 -3.02
CA ASN A 119 -16.12 -20.72 -3.20
C ASN A 119 -16.84 -19.37 -3.31
N GLU A 120 -18.09 -19.38 -3.79
CA GLU A 120 -18.90 -18.17 -3.87
C GLU A 120 -19.07 -17.51 -2.48
N ASN A 121 -19.09 -16.18 -2.45
CA ASN A 121 -19.27 -15.36 -1.25
C ASN A 121 -18.22 -15.58 -0.12
N ALA A 122 -16.98 -15.93 -0.47
CA ALA A 122 -15.86 -16.08 0.45
C ALA A 122 -15.32 -14.74 1.01
N ASN A 123 -16.14 -13.96 1.72
CA ASN A 123 -15.85 -12.57 2.10
C ASN A 123 -15.56 -12.34 3.60
N CYS A 124 -15.40 -13.38 4.41
CA CYS A 124 -15.31 -13.27 5.87
C CYS A 124 -14.03 -13.85 6.51
N PHE A 125 -12.89 -13.82 5.79
CA PHE A 125 -11.62 -14.38 6.27
C PHE A 125 -10.45 -13.48 5.93
N ASP A 126 -9.50 -13.39 6.87
CA ASP A 126 -8.31 -12.58 6.70
C ASP A 126 -7.19 -13.34 5.96
N PRO A 127 -6.42 -12.67 5.08
CA PRO A 127 -5.19 -13.23 4.53
C PRO A 127 -4.14 -13.49 5.63
N PRO A 128 -3.08 -14.29 5.35
CA PRO A 128 -2.71 -14.85 4.05
C PRO A 128 -3.44 -16.16 3.69
N TYR A 129 -3.66 -16.38 2.39
CA TYR A 129 -4.27 -17.59 1.84
C TYR A 129 -3.18 -18.45 1.22
N VAL A 130 -2.76 -19.50 1.94
CA VAL A 130 -1.59 -20.30 1.62
C VAL A 130 -2.03 -21.73 1.35
N TYR A 131 -1.78 -22.19 0.13
CA TYR A 131 -1.92 -23.59 -0.27
C TYR A 131 -0.58 -24.29 -0.10
N GLU A 132 -0.61 -25.52 0.40
CA GLU A 132 0.58 -26.36 0.57
C GLU A 132 0.33 -27.73 -0.06
N ALA A 133 1.32 -28.24 -0.79
CA ALA A 133 1.28 -29.58 -1.35
C ALA A 133 2.64 -30.28 -1.23
N ALA A 134 2.62 -31.61 -1.17
CA ALA A 134 3.82 -32.42 -0.99
C ALA A 134 4.76 -32.41 -2.21
N ARG A 135 4.27 -32.00 -3.38
CA ARG A 135 5.05 -31.93 -4.62
C ARG A 135 4.70 -30.69 -5.42
N ALA A 136 5.71 -29.96 -5.88
CA ALA A 136 5.53 -28.89 -6.85
C ALA A 136 4.98 -29.44 -8.19
N PRO A 137 4.00 -28.77 -8.81
CA PRO A 137 3.50 -29.14 -10.13
C PRO A 137 4.56 -28.83 -11.20
N ARG A 138 4.46 -29.45 -12.38
CA ARG A 138 5.31 -29.08 -13.52
C ARG A 138 4.78 -27.82 -14.21
N THR A 139 3.47 -27.69 -14.29
CA THR A 139 2.79 -26.51 -14.82
C THR A 139 1.61 -26.12 -13.95
N PHE A 140 1.22 -24.86 -14.01
CA PHE A 140 -0.08 -24.44 -13.47
C PHE A 140 -0.72 -23.41 -14.39
N THR A 141 -2.05 -23.39 -14.41
CA THR A 141 -2.85 -22.42 -15.15
C THR A 141 -3.72 -21.64 -14.19
N LEU A 142 -3.61 -20.31 -14.26
CA LEU A 142 -4.48 -19.36 -13.58
C LEU A 142 -5.54 -18.90 -14.57
N ALA A 143 -6.81 -19.03 -14.20
CA ALA A 143 -7.91 -18.69 -15.08
C ALA A 143 -8.95 -17.83 -14.35
N ALA A 144 -9.57 -16.90 -15.07
CA ALA A 144 -10.64 -16.07 -14.54
C ALA A 144 -11.79 -15.98 -15.54
N ILE A 145 -12.98 -15.81 -15.00
CA ILE A 145 -14.14 -15.36 -15.75
C ILE A 145 -14.26 -13.85 -15.56
N LEU A 146 -14.06 -13.10 -16.64
CA LEU A 146 -14.12 -11.64 -16.61
C LEU A 146 -15.54 -11.16 -16.94
N PRO A 147 -16.13 -10.24 -16.16
CA PRO A 147 -17.39 -9.61 -16.52
C PRO A 147 -17.17 -8.69 -17.74
N GLU A 148 -17.66 -9.06 -18.91
CA GLU A 148 -17.59 -8.16 -20.07
C GLU A 148 -18.57 -6.98 -19.92
N ALA A 149 -18.03 -5.77 -20.04
CA ALA A 149 -18.81 -4.55 -20.05
C ALA A 149 -19.55 -4.40 -21.39
N ARG A 150 -20.86 -4.67 -21.33
CA ARG A 150 -21.91 -4.22 -22.25
C ARG A 150 -21.97 -4.96 -23.58
N TRP A 151 -23.12 -5.62 -23.79
CA TRP A 151 -23.65 -6.22 -25.03
C TRP A 151 -23.26 -7.69 -25.30
N ASN A 152 -24.01 -8.61 -24.69
CA ASN A 152 -24.21 -10.01 -25.10
C ASN A 152 -23.01 -10.74 -25.75
N LYS A 153 -22.23 -11.46 -24.95
CA LYS A 153 -22.15 -12.95 -24.93
C LYS A 153 -21.17 -13.37 -23.83
N GLU A 154 -21.51 -14.48 -23.16
CA GLU A 154 -20.67 -15.34 -22.31
C GLU A 154 -19.42 -14.69 -21.68
N ASP A 155 -19.49 -14.39 -20.37
CA ASP A 155 -18.40 -14.46 -19.39
C ASP A 155 -17.05 -14.93 -20.00
N ALA A 156 -16.21 -13.98 -20.44
CA ALA A 156 -14.98 -14.27 -21.16
C ALA A 156 -13.97 -14.97 -20.25
N GLY A 157 -13.69 -16.23 -20.55
CA GLY A 157 -12.75 -17.05 -19.80
C GLY A 157 -11.32 -16.87 -20.27
N ILE A 158 -10.47 -16.25 -19.46
CA ILE A 158 -9.03 -16.17 -19.69
C ILE A 158 -8.29 -17.32 -19.00
N ALA A 159 -7.17 -17.75 -19.57
CA ALA A 159 -6.28 -18.76 -18.99
C ALA A 159 -4.81 -18.44 -19.27
N TRP A 160 -4.02 -18.29 -18.21
CA TRP A 160 -2.59 -18.01 -18.28
C TRP A 160 -1.81 -19.18 -17.68
N THR A 161 -1.00 -19.85 -18.49
CA THR A 161 -0.27 -21.07 -18.11
C THR A 161 1.20 -20.74 -17.88
N TYR A 162 1.76 -21.33 -16.83
CA TYR A 162 3.13 -21.15 -16.40
C TYR A 162 3.85 -22.50 -16.35
N GLN A 163 5.12 -22.49 -16.73
CA GLN A 163 6.04 -23.61 -16.56
C GLN A 163 6.83 -23.40 -15.26
N VAL A 164 6.80 -24.40 -14.36
CA VAL A 164 7.55 -24.35 -13.10
C VAL A 164 8.99 -24.77 -13.35
N ASN A 165 9.94 -23.88 -13.03
CA ASN A 165 11.33 -24.29 -12.85
C ASN A 165 11.43 -25.09 -11.54
N LYS A 166 12.06 -26.27 -11.60
CA LYS A 166 12.26 -27.18 -10.45
C LYS A 166 12.94 -26.55 -9.24
N GLU A 167 13.63 -25.42 -9.43
CA GLU A 167 14.27 -24.68 -8.34
C GLU A 167 13.25 -23.89 -7.50
N PHE A 168 12.10 -23.52 -8.07
CA PHE A 168 11.08 -22.75 -7.37
C PHE A 168 10.05 -23.66 -6.71
N ASN A 169 9.78 -23.40 -5.44
CA ASN A 169 8.85 -24.17 -4.62
C ASN A 169 8.09 -23.29 -3.61
N ASP A 170 8.21 -21.97 -3.72
CA ASP A 170 7.46 -21.01 -2.93
C ASP A 170 6.97 -19.88 -3.84
N PHE A 171 5.67 -19.68 -3.92
CA PHE A 171 5.05 -18.79 -4.91
C PHE A 171 4.10 -17.78 -4.27
N ILE A 172 3.99 -16.62 -4.90
CA ILE A 172 2.94 -15.63 -4.67
C ILE A 172 2.18 -15.45 -5.98
N PHE A 173 0.93 -15.85 -6.00
CA PHE A 173 0.00 -15.61 -7.09
C PHE A 173 -0.80 -14.34 -6.76
N VAL A 174 -0.80 -13.39 -7.69
CA VAL A 174 -1.55 -12.14 -7.59
C VAL A 174 -2.60 -12.13 -8.70
N HIS A 175 -3.84 -11.88 -8.32
CA HIS A 175 -4.94 -11.60 -9.23
C HIS A 175 -5.30 -10.12 -9.13
N ASN A 176 -5.09 -9.39 -10.23
CA ASN A 176 -5.47 -8.00 -10.37
C ASN A 176 -6.83 -7.93 -11.07
N GLU A 177 -7.90 -7.87 -10.29
CA GLU A 177 -9.25 -7.74 -10.84
C GLU A 177 -9.33 -6.48 -11.74
N PRO A 178 -9.92 -6.60 -12.96
CA PRO A 178 -10.12 -5.45 -13.82
C PRO A 178 -10.93 -4.37 -13.10
N LYS A 179 -10.42 -3.14 -13.14
CA LYS A 179 -11.08 -1.99 -12.54
C LYS A 179 -11.45 -0.98 -13.61
N ARG A 180 -12.58 -0.29 -13.40
CA ARG A 180 -13.06 0.74 -14.32
C ARG A 180 -12.02 1.83 -14.60
N GLN A 181 -11.14 2.16 -13.65
CA GLN A 181 -10.06 3.13 -13.87
C GLN A 181 -8.99 2.72 -14.90
N TYR A 182 -8.96 1.45 -15.30
CA TYR A 182 -8.04 0.93 -16.30
C TYR A 182 -8.70 0.65 -17.65
N GLU A 183 -9.97 1.04 -17.81
CA GLU A 183 -10.69 0.97 -19.09
C GLU A 183 -10.24 2.10 -20.01
N ASP A 184 -10.06 1.78 -21.28
CA ASP A 184 -9.82 2.80 -22.31
C ASP A 184 -11.00 3.76 -22.36
N PHE A 185 -10.70 5.04 -22.57
CA PHE A 185 -11.72 6.07 -22.66
C PHE A 185 -11.37 7.11 -23.71
N SER A 186 -12.33 7.96 -24.02
CA SER A 186 -12.15 9.02 -24.99
C SER A 186 -12.47 10.36 -24.37
N GLY A 187 -11.93 11.41 -24.96
CA GLY A 187 -12.24 12.77 -24.60
C GLY A 187 -12.25 13.69 -25.80
N MET A 188 -12.76 14.89 -25.58
CA MET A 188 -12.79 15.94 -26.58
C MET A 188 -12.59 17.29 -25.89
N VAL A 189 -11.68 18.09 -26.42
CA VAL A 189 -11.48 19.46 -25.97
C VAL A 189 -12.56 20.34 -26.60
N ARG A 190 -13.34 21.02 -25.77
CA ARG A 190 -14.30 22.06 -26.15
C ARG A 190 -13.74 23.42 -25.78
N LYS A 191 -14.06 24.42 -26.60
CA LYS A 191 -13.81 25.83 -26.28
C LYS A 191 -15.12 26.47 -25.86
N ASN A 192 -15.11 27.06 -24.67
CA ASN A 192 -16.22 27.79 -24.09
C ASN A 192 -15.79 29.23 -23.79
N GLU A 193 -16.71 30.07 -23.33
CA GLU A 193 -16.42 31.47 -22.96
C GLU A 193 -15.35 31.55 -21.85
N ASP A 194 -15.31 30.57 -20.95
CA ASP A 194 -14.38 30.48 -19.81
C ASP A 194 -13.06 29.74 -20.11
N GLY A 195 -12.79 29.40 -21.38
CA GLY A 195 -11.55 28.76 -21.82
C GLY A 195 -11.72 27.38 -22.45
N GLU A 196 -10.72 26.51 -22.25
CA GLU A 196 -10.72 25.14 -22.79
C GLU A 196 -11.24 24.17 -21.73
N THR A 197 -12.12 23.25 -22.13
CA THR A 197 -12.68 22.22 -21.26
C THR A 197 -12.49 20.85 -21.89
N LEU A 198 -11.97 19.89 -21.14
CA LEU A 198 -11.80 18.51 -21.58
C LEU A 198 -12.97 17.66 -21.09
N GLN A 199 -13.85 17.28 -22.01
CA GLN A 199 -14.97 16.37 -21.72
C GLN A 199 -14.51 14.94 -21.93
N LEU A 200 -14.66 14.08 -20.92
CA LEU A 200 -14.30 12.67 -20.98
C LEU A 200 -15.54 11.78 -21.07
N SER A 201 -15.42 10.60 -21.69
CA SER A 201 -16.56 9.69 -21.90
C SER A 201 -17.04 8.99 -20.62
N ASN A 202 -16.16 8.86 -19.62
CA ASN A 202 -16.39 8.09 -18.40
C ASN A 202 -16.14 8.87 -17.09
N TYR A 203 -15.59 10.09 -17.15
CA TYR A 203 -15.26 10.94 -15.99
C TYR A 203 -15.68 12.41 -16.21
N GLY A 204 -15.74 13.21 -15.14
CA GLY A 204 -16.01 14.66 -15.21
C GLY A 204 -17.47 15.07 -15.50
N GLY A 205 -18.39 14.12 -15.72
CA GLY A 205 -19.80 14.42 -15.99
C GLY A 205 -20.01 15.20 -17.30
N LYS A 206 -21.16 15.87 -17.42
CA LYS A 206 -21.51 16.62 -18.64
C LYS A 206 -20.62 17.86 -18.84
N GLU A 207 -20.23 18.50 -17.75
CA GLU A 207 -19.44 19.73 -17.77
C GLU A 207 -17.97 19.48 -18.16
N GLY A 208 -17.44 18.29 -17.88
CA GLY A 208 -16.03 17.98 -18.14
C GLY A 208 -15.09 18.69 -17.17
N TYR A 209 -13.79 18.70 -17.51
CA TYR A 209 -12.74 19.30 -16.70
C TYR A 209 -12.23 20.58 -17.35
N GLN A 210 -12.41 21.72 -16.70
CA GLN A 210 -11.87 22.99 -17.19
C GLN A 210 -10.34 22.99 -17.11
N LYS A 211 -9.69 23.54 -18.14
CA LYS A 211 -8.23 23.72 -18.14
C LYS A 211 -7.86 24.76 -17.10
N ASN A 212 -7.02 24.35 -16.17
CA ASN A 212 -6.41 25.22 -15.19
C ASN A 212 -4.94 25.34 -15.56
N GLU A 213 -4.53 26.53 -16.00
CA GLU A 213 -3.11 26.85 -15.96
C GLU A 213 -2.71 26.83 -14.46
N PRO A 214 -1.66 26.08 -14.07
CA PRO A 214 -1.24 26.01 -12.68
C PRO A 214 -1.12 27.43 -12.12
N ALA A 215 -1.83 27.73 -11.03
CA ALA A 215 -1.83 29.06 -10.43
C ALA A 215 -0.42 29.48 -9.95
N ASP A 216 0.46 28.49 -9.76
CA ASP A 216 1.87 28.64 -9.44
C ASP A 216 2.69 27.55 -10.19
N ASN A 217 3.90 27.89 -10.62
CA ASN A 217 4.85 26.98 -11.28
C ASN A 217 5.11 25.72 -10.42
N ASP A 218 5.11 25.89 -9.09
CA ASP A 218 5.42 24.85 -8.11
C ASP A 218 4.46 23.64 -8.17
N GLU A 219 3.16 23.85 -8.42
CA GLU A 219 2.21 22.72 -8.53
C GLU A 219 2.51 21.85 -9.76
N TRP A 220 2.83 22.47 -10.89
CA TRP A 220 3.16 21.73 -12.10
C TRP A 220 4.49 21.00 -11.99
N GLN A 221 5.49 21.61 -11.33
CA GLN A 221 6.76 20.93 -11.04
C GLN A 221 6.54 19.67 -10.20
N ARG A 222 5.61 19.67 -9.24
CA ARG A 222 5.25 18.46 -8.48
C ARG A 222 4.64 17.38 -9.37
N VAL A 223 3.73 17.75 -10.28
CA VAL A 223 3.14 16.80 -11.24
C VAL A 223 4.21 16.21 -12.16
N LEU A 224 5.16 17.03 -12.62
CA LEU A 224 6.29 16.57 -13.43
C LEU A 224 7.23 15.64 -12.64
N ALA A 225 7.50 15.93 -11.36
CA ALA A 225 8.27 15.05 -10.49
C ALA A 225 7.57 13.69 -10.30
N MET A 226 6.25 13.68 -10.07
CA MET A 226 5.45 12.45 -9.98
C MET A 226 5.52 11.63 -11.27
N LYS A 227 5.49 12.28 -12.43
CA LYS A 227 5.67 11.60 -13.74
C LYS A 227 7.06 10.98 -13.85
N GLN A 228 8.11 11.68 -13.43
CA GLN A 228 9.48 11.16 -13.45
C GLN A 228 9.64 9.94 -12.53
N GLU A 229 9.08 9.99 -11.31
CA GLU A 229 9.05 8.87 -10.38
C GLU A 229 8.30 7.66 -10.97
N TYR A 230 7.16 7.93 -11.62
CA TYR A 230 6.40 6.90 -12.31
C TYR A 230 7.21 6.24 -13.44
N GLU A 231 7.88 7.03 -14.28
CA GLU A 231 8.73 6.52 -15.37
C GLU A 231 9.93 5.74 -14.84
N ALA A 232 10.56 6.21 -13.76
CA ALA A 232 11.63 5.50 -13.09
C ALA A 232 11.14 4.15 -12.52
N SER A 233 9.92 4.09 -11.98
CA SER A 233 9.32 2.86 -11.47
C SER A 233 9.10 1.80 -12.57
N LYS A 234 8.82 2.23 -13.81
CA LYS A 234 8.71 1.34 -14.98
C LYS A 234 10.06 0.77 -15.44
N GLN A 235 11.15 1.47 -15.15
CA GLN A 235 12.51 1.05 -15.49
C GLN A 235 13.21 0.28 -14.36
N GLY A 236 12.71 0.40 -13.13
CA GLY A 236 13.21 -0.27 -11.93
C GLY A 236 12.96 -1.78 -11.92
N ASN A 237 13.34 -2.43 -10.81
CA ASN A 237 13.29 -3.88 -10.56
C ASN A 237 11.84 -4.43 -10.43
N ALA A 238 10.94 -4.07 -11.36
CA ALA A 238 9.51 -4.39 -11.39
C ALA A 238 9.22 -5.90 -11.42
N ASP A 239 10.25 -6.71 -11.66
CA ASP A 239 10.18 -8.17 -11.63
C ASP A 239 10.67 -8.78 -10.31
N THR A 240 10.82 -7.98 -9.24
CA THR A 240 11.23 -8.52 -7.93
C THR A 240 10.45 -7.90 -6.78
N GLY A 241 10.07 -8.73 -5.82
CA GLY A 241 9.39 -8.31 -4.60
C GLY A 241 10.00 -9.00 -3.36
N TYR A 242 9.85 -8.37 -2.20
CA TYR A 242 10.28 -8.93 -0.92
C TYR A 242 9.07 -9.23 -0.07
N ALA A 243 9.05 -10.41 0.56
CA ALA A 243 8.00 -10.76 1.51
C ALA A 243 8.56 -11.60 2.66
N ASN A 244 7.91 -11.55 3.82
CA ASN A 244 8.28 -12.41 4.93
C ASN A 244 7.64 -13.82 4.81
N ARG A 245 7.90 -14.68 5.79
CA ARG A 245 7.34 -16.04 5.85
C ARG A 245 5.80 -16.13 5.87
N HIS A 246 5.12 -15.02 6.17
CA HIS A 246 3.65 -14.89 6.18
C HIS A 246 3.13 -14.17 4.93
N TYR A 247 3.98 -14.00 3.91
CA TYR A 247 3.67 -13.37 2.64
C TYR A 247 3.21 -11.91 2.75
N HIS A 248 3.53 -11.23 3.85
CA HIS A 248 3.41 -9.78 3.89
C HIS A 248 4.50 -9.16 3.02
N ALA A 249 4.09 -8.37 2.03
CA ALA A 249 5.00 -7.76 1.06
C ALA A 249 5.61 -6.46 1.62
N PHE A 250 6.90 -6.26 1.34
CA PHE A 250 7.67 -5.07 1.68
C PHE A 250 8.18 -4.45 0.37
N PRO A 251 7.46 -3.45 -0.18
CA PRO A 251 7.80 -2.88 -1.49
C PRO A 251 9.05 -1.99 -1.46
N GLU A 252 9.35 -1.39 -0.31
CA GLU A 252 10.47 -0.48 -0.11
C GLU A 252 11.46 -1.09 0.89
N VAL A 253 12.40 -1.88 0.38
CA VAL A 253 13.43 -2.51 1.21
C VAL A 253 14.78 -1.86 0.96
N ASP A 254 15.32 -1.22 1.98
CA ASP A 254 16.72 -0.82 2.00
C ASP A 254 17.59 -2.04 2.34
N LEU A 255 18.04 -2.74 1.31
CA LEU A 255 18.89 -3.93 1.44
C LEU A 255 20.22 -3.64 2.13
N ALA A 256 20.65 -2.38 2.27
CA ALA A 256 21.83 -2.04 3.06
C ALA A 256 21.69 -2.42 4.54
N ASN A 257 20.46 -2.55 5.05
CA ASN A 257 20.18 -2.96 6.43
C ASN A 257 20.07 -4.48 6.62
N TYR A 258 20.30 -5.25 5.57
CA TYR A 258 20.17 -6.71 5.58
C TYR A 258 21.48 -7.41 5.22
N ALA A 259 21.64 -8.64 5.69
CA ALA A 259 22.66 -9.58 5.27
C ALA A 259 21.98 -10.75 4.56
N PHE A 260 22.46 -11.10 3.37
CA PHE A 260 21.95 -12.26 2.65
C PHE A 260 22.55 -13.55 3.23
N ASP A 261 21.68 -14.45 3.67
CA ASP A 261 22.04 -15.81 4.10
C ASP A 261 21.76 -16.81 2.96
N PRO A 262 22.81 -17.37 2.33
CA PRO A 262 22.64 -18.33 1.24
C PRO A 262 22.06 -19.67 1.70
N ALA A 263 22.16 -20.03 2.98
CA ALA A 263 21.66 -21.32 3.48
C ALA A 263 20.13 -21.35 3.56
N SER A 264 19.52 -20.27 4.04
CA SER A 264 18.06 -20.11 4.08
C SER A 264 17.49 -19.43 2.83
N ASN A 265 18.34 -18.86 1.97
CA ASN A 265 17.98 -18.00 0.84
C ASN A 265 17.17 -16.76 1.28
N GLN A 266 17.55 -16.13 2.38
CA GLN A 266 16.83 -14.99 2.97
C GLN A 266 17.75 -13.81 3.21
N TYR A 267 17.16 -12.63 3.18
CA TYR A 267 17.74 -11.40 3.69
C TYR A 267 17.35 -11.28 5.16
N ILE A 268 18.36 -11.31 6.03
CA ILE A 268 18.21 -11.21 7.48
C ILE A 268 18.60 -9.81 7.91
N SER A 269 17.71 -9.12 8.62
CA SER A 269 17.99 -7.78 9.15
C SER A 269 19.21 -7.83 10.05
N LYS A 270 20.10 -6.84 9.92
CA LYS A 270 21.26 -6.67 10.82
C LYS A 270 20.84 -6.44 12.28
N GLN A 271 19.58 -6.05 12.50
CA GLN A 271 18.94 -5.86 13.80
C GLN A 271 17.96 -6.99 14.14
N ALA A 272 18.07 -8.17 13.52
CA ALA A 272 17.10 -9.25 13.72
C ALA A 272 16.97 -9.73 15.18
N ALA A 273 18.02 -9.55 15.98
CA ALA A 273 18.01 -9.86 17.42
C ALA A 273 17.23 -8.83 18.25
N ASP A 274 17.06 -7.61 17.74
CA ASP A 274 16.33 -6.56 18.42
C ASP A 274 14.81 -6.80 18.30
N ASN A 275 14.05 -6.37 19.31
CA ASN A 275 12.59 -6.34 19.27
C ASN A 275 11.88 -7.69 19.09
N GLU A 276 12.49 -8.82 19.45
CA GLU A 276 11.89 -10.15 19.31
C GLU A 276 10.48 -10.23 19.92
N GLN A 277 10.26 -9.60 21.08
CA GLN A 277 8.96 -9.57 21.74
C GLN A 277 7.87 -8.86 20.92
N TYR A 278 8.22 -7.82 20.17
CA TYR A 278 7.28 -7.12 19.28
C TYR A 278 6.84 -8.04 18.14
N PHE A 279 7.77 -8.75 17.53
CA PHE A 279 7.45 -9.63 16.41
C PHE A 279 6.77 -10.94 16.83
N ARG A 280 6.91 -11.36 18.10
CA ARG A 280 6.10 -12.45 18.67
C ARG A 280 4.59 -12.13 18.63
N SER A 281 4.21 -10.88 18.95
CA SER A 281 2.83 -10.42 18.89
C SER A 281 2.40 -9.86 17.53
N ASN A 282 3.35 -9.54 16.64
CA ASN A 282 3.10 -8.96 15.32
C ASN A 282 3.79 -9.72 14.16
N GLN A 283 3.66 -11.05 14.16
CA GLN A 283 4.35 -11.93 13.21
C GLN A 283 4.08 -11.59 11.73
N TYR A 284 2.87 -11.12 11.39
CA TYR A 284 2.53 -10.73 10.02
C TYR A 284 3.42 -9.59 9.50
N ASN A 285 3.80 -8.65 10.37
CA ASN A 285 4.64 -7.51 9.99
C ASN A 285 6.12 -7.73 10.32
N ASP A 286 6.56 -8.98 10.57
CA ASP A 286 7.97 -9.28 10.82
C ASP A 286 8.80 -9.06 9.55
N ASP A 287 9.57 -7.98 9.53
CA ASP A 287 10.41 -7.53 8.43
C ASP A 287 11.86 -7.99 8.58
N ARG A 288 12.18 -8.72 9.65
CA ARG A 288 13.55 -9.14 9.96
C ARG A 288 14.06 -10.26 9.04
N TYR A 289 13.14 -11.00 8.42
CA TYR A 289 13.45 -12.16 7.58
C TYR A 289 12.67 -12.05 6.27
N LEU A 290 13.34 -11.60 5.21
CA LEU A 290 12.73 -11.34 3.92
C LEU A 290 13.22 -12.33 2.87
N ARG A 291 12.29 -12.85 2.09
CA ARG A 291 12.56 -13.65 0.88
C ARG A 291 12.44 -12.74 -0.33
N LYS A 292 13.40 -12.82 -1.24
CA LYS A 292 13.29 -12.22 -2.55
C LYS A 292 12.52 -13.17 -3.47
N TYR A 293 11.41 -12.70 -4.00
CA TYR A 293 10.66 -13.37 -5.04
C TYR A 293 10.92 -12.68 -6.39
N VAL A 294 11.00 -13.48 -7.45
CA VAL A 294 11.23 -13.01 -8.82
C VAL A 294 9.98 -13.28 -9.64
N LYS A 295 9.50 -12.28 -10.38
CA LYS A 295 8.36 -12.39 -11.28
C LYS A 295 8.69 -13.36 -12.41
N ILE A 296 7.81 -14.33 -12.65
CA ILE A 296 7.91 -15.26 -13.77
C ILE A 296 6.81 -14.96 -14.78
N GLN A 297 7.12 -15.20 -16.06
CA GLN A 297 6.20 -14.93 -17.16
C GLN A 297 5.43 -16.19 -17.55
N PRO A 298 4.15 -16.07 -17.95
CA PRO A 298 3.41 -17.20 -18.47
C PRO A 298 3.99 -17.64 -19.82
N VAL A 299 3.95 -18.94 -20.09
CA VAL A 299 4.30 -19.51 -21.40
C VAL A 299 3.18 -19.28 -22.42
N THR A 300 1.93 -19.20 -21.96
CA THR A 300 0.78 -18.86 -22.81
C THR A 300 -0.21 -17.96 -22.07
N LYS A 301 -0.70 -16.92 -22.73
CA LYS A 301 -1.87 -16.12 -22.35
C LYS A 301 -2.96 -16.40 -23.38
N ARG A 302 -4.08 -17.01 -22.98
CA ARG A 302 -5.20 -17.33 -23.87
C ARG A 302 -6.47 -16.64 -23.41
N ASP A 303 -7.11 -15.96 -24.33
CA ASP A 303 -8.37 -15.26 -24.11
C ASP A 303 -9.51 -16.11 -24.70
N ASN A 304 -10.67 -16.11 -24.03
CA ASN A 304 -11.88 -16.83 -24.46
C ASN A 304 -11.75 -18.36 -24.59
N GLU A 305 -10.78 -18.98 -23.92
CA GLU A 305 -10.55 -20.42 -23.97
C GLU A 305 -10.91 -21.18 -22.69
N PHE A 306 -11.12 -20.47 -21.57
CA PHE A 306 -11.46 -21.13 -20.30
C PHE A 306 -12.97 -21.36 -20.17
N ASP A 307 -13.38 -22.62 -19.99
CA ASP A 307 -14.78 -23.00 -19.77
C ASP A 307 -15.01 -23.40 -18.31
N ALA A 308 -15.53 -22.47 -17.50
CA ALA A 308 -15.80 -22.70 -16.09
C ALA A 308 -16.82 -23.84 -15.82
N ARG A 309 -17.64 -24.24 -16.81
CA ARG A 309 -18.59 -25.36 -16.65
C ARG A 309 -17.89 -26.72 -16.56
N LYS A 310 -16.62 -26.78 -16.97
CA LYS A 310 -15.77 -27.98 -16.88
C LYS A 310 -14.93 -28.02 -15.60
N ALA A 311 -15.00 -26.99 -14.75
CA ALA A 311 -14.27 -26.93 -13.50
C ALA A 311 -14.91 -27.85 -12.44
N ALA A 312 -14.11 -28.23 -11.45
CA ALA A 312 -14.57 -28.94 -10.28
C ALA A 312 -15.51 -28.09 -9.43
N GLN A 313 -16.38 -28.73 -8.66
CA GLN A 313 -17.30 -28.04 -7.75
C GLN A 313 -16.61 -27.55 -6.46
N GLY A 314 -15.59 -28.27 -5.98
CA GLY A 314 -14.87 -27.94 -4.75
C GLY A 314 -13.79 -26.88 -4.99
N SER A 315 -13.71 -25.89 -4.10
CA SER A 315 -12.70 -24.84 -4.14
C SER A 315 -11.40 -25.22 -3.44
N ILE A 316 -10.30 -24.53 -3.80
CA ILE A 316 -9.01 -24.65 -3.11
C ILE A 316 -9.13 -24.17 -1.66
N PHE A 317 -9.70 -22.98 -1.48
CA PHE A 317 -10.04 -22.43 -0.17
C PHE A 317 -11.56 -22.47 -0.03
N TYR A 318 -12.05 -23.40 0.81
CA TYR A 318 -13.45 -23.46 1.19
C TYR A 318 -13.70 -22.59 2.42
N THR A 319 -14.77 -21.82 2.40
CA THR A 319 -15.09 -20.90 3.48
C THR A 319 -16.60 -20.66 3.63
N VAL A 320 -17.07 -20.43 4.87
CA VAL A 320 -18.48 -20.11 5.15
C VAL A 320 -18.61 -19.14 6.35
N CYS A 321 -19.45 -18.13 6.21
CA CYS A 321 -19.68 -17.15 7.27
C CYS A 321 -20.74 -17.63 8.27
N GLY A 322 -20.48 -17.43 9.57
CA GLY A 322 -21.43 -17.78 10.63
C GLY A 322 -21.41 -19.26 11.00
N GLU A 323 -22.57 -19.92 10.94
CA GLU A 323 -22.67 -21.35 11.26
C GLU A 323 -21.87 -22.19 10.26
N GLY A 324 -21.05 -23.12 10.77
CA GLY A 324 -20.15 -23.92 9.93
C GLY A 324 -18.78 -23.28 9.68
N SER A 325 -18.53 -22.07 10.21
CA SER A 325 -17.28 -21.35 9.98
C SER A 325 -16.03 -22.10 10.45
N GLU A 326 -16.17 -23.06 11.39
CA GLU A 326 -15.10 -23.96 11.83
C GLU A 326 -14.53 -24.87 10.72
N LYS A 327 -15.28 -25.05 9.63
CA LYS A 327 -14.85 -25.81 8.44
C LYS A 327 -14.14 -24.93 7.40
N SER A 328 -14.06 -23.63 7.65
CA SER A 328 -13.41 -22.70 6.73
C SER A 328 -11.90 -22.85 6.76
N TYR A 329 -11.25 -22.38 5.71
CA TYR A 329 -9.80 -22.24 5.70
C TYR A 329 -9.32 -21.34 6.86
N HIS A 330 -8.30 -21.81 7.57
CA HIS A 330 -7.59 -21.05 8.59
C HIS A 330 -6.09 -21.15 8.36
N TYR A 331 -5.43 -20.00 8.26
CA TYR A 331 -3.97 -19.97 8.16
C TYR A 331 -3.32 -20.34 9.50
N ASN A 332 -2.61 -21.47 9.52
CA ASN A 332 -1.98 -22.02 10.72
C ASN A 332 -0.48 -21.72 10.82
N GLY A 333 0.05 -20.83 9.98
CA GLY A 333 1.49 -20.55 9.96
C GLY A 333 1.99 -19.63 11.09
N TYR A 334 1.10 -19.03 11.88
CA TYR A 334 1.45 -18.24 13.06
C TYR A 334 1.84 -19.12 14.24
N ILE A 335 2.97 -18.81 14.87
CA ILE A 335 3.44 -19.49 16.07
C ILE A 335 2.60 -18.99 17.26
N LYS A 336 2.03 -19.91 18.03
CA LYS A 336 1.39 -19.58 19.31
C LYS A 336 2.47 -19.56 20.38
N TYR A 337 2.63 -18.42 21.04
CA TYR A 337 3.51 -18.29 22.20
C TYR A 337 2.66 -18.42 23.47
N GLU A 338 3.07 -19.29 24.38
CA GLU A 338 2.53 -19.28 25.73
C GLU A 338 3.08 -18.04 26.44
N ASP A 339 2.21 -17.23 27.03
CA ASP A 339 2.64 -16.12 27.87
C ASP A 339 3.47 -16.70 29.01
N ALA A 340 4.77 -16.33 29.06
CA ALA A 340 5.59 -16.63 30.22
C ALA A 340 4.88 -16.07 31.45
N THR A 341 4.64 -16.94 32.42
CA THR A 341 3.97 -16.60 33.68
C THR A 341 4.58 -15.34 34.29
N ALA A 342 3.72 -14.50 34.86
CA ALA A 342 4.01 -13.16 35.39
C ALA A 342 4.94 -13.12 36.63
N ASP A 343 5.83 -14.10 36.82
CA ASP A 343 6.62 -14.32 38.05
C ASP A 343 8.13 -14.14 37.92
N ALA A 344 8.64 -13.60 36.81
CA ALA A 344 10.05 -13.22 36.74
C ALA A 344 10.27 -11.91 37.53
N ALA A 345 10.85 -12.03 38.74
CA ALA A 345 11.19 -10.91 39.61
C ALA A 345 12.02 -9.83 38.87
N PRO A 346 11.75 -8.53 39.10
CA PRO A 346 12.45 -7.46 38.39
C PRO A 346 13.94 -7.43 38.76
N ILE A 347 14.78 -7.36 37.73
CA ILE A 347 16.22 -7.15 37.83
C ILE A 347 16.46 -5.75 38.43
N ALA A 348 17.22 -5.68 39.52
CA ALA A 348 17.60 -4.43 40.16
C ALA A 348 18.56 -3.62 39.26
N THR A 349 18.21 -2.36 38.96
CA THR A 349 19.09 -1.43 38.25
C THR A 349 19.40 -0.21 39.12
N THR A 350 20.67 0.17 39.14
CA THR A 350 21.21 1.36 39.81
C THR A 350 20.92 2.63 39.01
N ALA A 351 20.71 3.75 39.71
CA ALA A 351 20.39 5.04 39.10
C ALA A 351 21.54 5.58 38.23
N PRO A 352 21.27 6.13 37.02
CA PRO A 352 22.27 6.84 36.22
C PRO A 352 22.64 8.19 36.84
N ALA A 353 23.90 8.61 36.64
CA ALA A 353 24.42 9.91 37.06
C ALA A 353 23.81 11.09 36.27
N PRO A 354 23.70 12.30 36.86
CA PRO A 354 23.11 13.47 36.20
C PRO A 354 24.03 14.01 35.08
N MET A 355 23.46 14.31 33.92
CA MET A 355 24.15 15.00 32.83
C MET A 355 23.90 16.51 32.85
N ILE A 356 24.95 17.23 32.46
CA ILE A 356 25.14 18.69 32.46
C ILE A 356 24.41 19.33 31.26
N THR A 357 23.81 20.49 31.48
CA THR A 357 23.12 21.30 30.46
C THR A 357 24.11 22.16 29.68
N THR A 358 23.93 22.27 28.36
CA THR A 358 24.51 23.35 27.54
C THR A 358 23.45 23.96 26.64
N ASP A 359 23.28 25.28 26.76
CA ASP A 359 22.46 26.17 25.94
C ASP A 359 22.98 26.31 24.50
N ASN A 360 22.09 26.44 23.50
CA ASN A 360 21.98 27.67 22.67
C ASN A 360 20.79 27.61 21.66
N PRO A 361 20.29 28.76 21.18
CA PRO A 361 18.97 28.96 20.59
C PRO A 361 18.97 29.02 19.06
N HIS A 362 17.81 28.75 18.45
CA HIS A 362 17.32 29.52 17.31
C HIS A 362 15.79 29.51 17.29
N LYS A 363 15.23 30.71 17.34
CA LYS A 363 13.81 31.03 17.22
C LYS A 363 13.57 31.43 15.76
N VAL A 364 12.68 30.72 15.07
CA VAL A 364 12.15 31.14 13.76
C VAL A 364 10.73 31.66 13.98
N ASP A 365 10.47 32.81 13.39
CA ASP A 365 9.30 33.67 13.56
C ASP A 365 8.26 33.34 12.48
N ASP A 366 7.14 32.72 12.87
CA ASP A 366 6.02 32.42 11.98
C ASP A 366 4.88 33.41 12.23
N THR A 367 4.93 34.56 11.56
CA THR A 367 3.73 35.34 11.27
C THR A 367 3.51 35.28 9.77
N HIS A 368 2.47 34.56 9.32
CA HIS A 368 1.65 34.89 8.14
C HIS A 368 0.44 33.95 8.10
N SER A 369 -0.69 34.45 8.59
CA SER A 369 -2.01 33.87 8.39
C SER A 369 -2.55 34.32 7.03
N ALA A 370 -2.95 33.37 6.18
CA ALA A 370 -3.65 33.59 4.92
C ALA A 370 -4.94 32.74 4.88
N PRO A 371 -5.97 33.14 4.11
CA PRO A 371 -7.38 33.01 4.48
C PRO A 371 -8.07 31.73 3.96
N GLY A 372 -9.25 31.47 4.54
CA GLY A 372 -9.97 30.20 4.51
C GLY A 372 -10.33 29.62 3.14
N ASN A 373 -10.09 28.32 3.02
CA ASN A 373 -10.71 27.39 2.08
C ASN A 373 -11.51 26.35 2.90
N ASN A 374 -12.81 26.25 2.62
CA ASN A 374 -13.79 25.41 3.34
C ASN A 374 -13.72 23.91 3.01
N ASN A 375 -12.53 23.32 2.91
CA ASN A 375 -12.35 21.86 2.83
C ASN A 375 -11.07 21.34 3.52
N THR A 376 -10.51 22.09 4.46
CA THR A 376 -9.81 21.47 5.59
C THR A 376 -10.82 20.60 6.34
N PRO A 377 -10.50 19.34 6.72
CA PRO A 377 -11.36 18.58 7.63
C PRO A 377 -11.65 19.49 8.82
N ASN A 378 -12.93 19.75 9.10
CA ASN A 378 -13.30 20.63 10.18
C ASN A 378 -13.02 19.91 11.52
N TYR A 379 -11.75 19.96 11.96
CA TYR A 379 -11.28 19.37 13.21
C TYR A 379 -11.94 20.02 14.44
N ALA A 380 -12.67 21.14 14.26
CA ALA A 380 -13.43 21.78 15.32
C ALA A 380 -14.54 20.90 15.91
N ASN A 381 -14.92 19.81 15.22
CA ASN A 381 -15.96 18.89 15.68
C ASN A 381 -15.43 17.57 16.27
N PHE A 382 -14.11 17.39 16.42
CA PHE A 382 -13.59 16.21 17.10
C PHE A 382 -14.06 16.22 18.57
N LYS A 383 -14.75 15.15 18.98
CA LYS A 383 -15.14 14.94 20.37
C LYS A 383 -14.50 13.65 20.86
N PRO A 384 -13.87 13.63 22.06
CA PRO A 384 -13.35 12.41 22.62
C PRO A 384 -14.42 11.32 22.69
N PHE A 385 -14.10 10.12 22.21
CA PHE A 385 -15.05 9.00 22.14
C PHE A 385 -14.46 7.75 22.80
N PRO A 386 -15.30 6.90 23.42
CA PRO A 386 -14.84 5.73 24.15
C PRO A 386 -14.30 4.64 23.21
N VAL A 387 -13.25 3.98 23.66
CA VAL A 387 -12.67 2.78 23.03
C VAL A 387 -12.23 1.80 24.11
N ASN A 388 -12.50 0.51 23.93
CA ASN A 388 -12.04 -0.52 24.86
C ASN A 388 -10.59 -0.93 24.55
N ARG A 389 -9.66 0.03 24.60
CA ARG A 389 -8.22 -0.15 24.32
C ARG A 389 -7.38 0.30 25.50
N GLU A 390 -6.13 -0.12 25.60
CA GLU A 390 -5.21 0.40 26.62
C GLU A 390 -4.76 1.82 26.28
N ASP A 391 -4.12 2.51 27.22
CA ASP A 391 -3.61 3.85 26.98
C ASP A 391 -2.36 3.78 26.10
N GLY A 392 -2.33 4.59 25.04
CA GLY A 392 -1.24 4.56 24.07
C GLY A 392 -1.58 5.27 22.76
N PHE A 393 -0.66 5.17 21.81
CA PHE A 393 -0.77 5.74 20.47
C PHE A 393 -1.04 4.63 19.47
N TYR A 394 -2.03 4.84 18.61
CA TYR A 394 -2.52 3.84 17.67
C TYR A 394 -2.47 4.37 16.25
N VAL A 395 -2.08 3.50 15.31
CA VAL A 395 -2.30 3.74 13.89
C VAL A 395 -3.80 3.69 13.63
N VAL A 396 -4.32 4.68 12.91
CA VAL A 396 -5.70 4.68 12.43
C VAL A 396 -5.73 3.93 11.10
N GLN A 397 -6.36 2.75 11.09
CA GLN A 397 -6.48 1.92 9.89
C GLN A 397 -7.50 2.49 8.92
N ASN A 398 -8.62 3.01 9.44
CA ASN A 398 -9.66 3.65 8.66
C ASN A 398 -10.29 4.79 9.47
N ALA A 399 -10.04 6.03 9.05
CA ALA A 399 -10.58 7.23 9.68
C ALA A 399 -11.97 7.55 9.13
N ASN A 400 -12.96 7.68 10.03
CA ASN A 400 -14.29 8.15 9.66
C ASN A 400 -14.46 9.61 10.10
N TYR A 401 -14.23 10.55 9.18
CA TYR A 401 -14.29 12.00 9.46
C TYR A 401 -15.71 12.55 9.62
N GLN A 402 -16.74 11.78 9.26
CA GLN A 402 -18.15 12.14 9.48
C GLN A 402 -18.65 11.68 10.86
N ASP A 403 -18.11 10.56 11.34
CA ASP A 403 -18.43 9.95 12.64
C ASP A 403 -17.19 9.29 13.22
N TYR A 404 -16.40 10.07 13.97
CA TYR A 404 -15.12 9.62 14.52
C TYR A 404 -15.24 8.37 15.41
N SER A 405 -16.41 8.13 16.03
CA SER A 405 -16.64 6.95 16.86
C SER A 405 -16.59 5.62 16.09
N LYS A 406 -16.75 5.68 14.76
CA LYS A 406 -16.63 4.52 13.85
C LYS A 406 -15.22 4.35 13.28
N THR A 407 -14.24 5.12 13.75
CA THR A 407 -12.85 5.00 13.34
C THR A 407 -12.27 3.65 13.76
N ILE A 408 -11.58 2.98 12.85
CA ILE A 408 -10.94 1.69 13.10
C ILE A 408 -9.49 1.92 13.49
N LEU A 409 -9.16 1.54 14.73
CA LEU A 409 -7.79 1.59 15.26
C LEU A 409 -7.11 0.22 15.10
N ALA A 410 -5.82 0.25 14.77
CA ALA A 410 -4.95 -0.92 14.82
C ALA A 410 -5.09 -1.65 16.16
N LYS A 411 -4.98 -2.98 16.17
CA LYS A 411 -5.27 -3.82 17.34
C LYS A 411 -4.40 -3.48 18.56
N MET A 412 -3.12 -3.16 18.33
CA MET A 412 -2.16 -2.83 19.36
C MET A 412 -1.66 -1.39 19.22
N PRO A 413 -1.32 -0.71 20.32
CA PRO A 413 -0.67 0.59 20.25
C PRO A 413 0.76 0.41 19.72
N PHE A 414 1.23 1.38 18.94
CA PHE A 414 2.63 1.43 18.53
C PHE A 414 3.51 2.13 19.59
N LEU A 415 2.92 2.93 20.48
CA LEU A 415 3.55 3.48 21.69
C LEU A 415 2.64 3.32 22.90
N THR A 416 3.20 2.91 24.02
CA THR A 416 2.51 2.73 25.31
C THR A 416 3.08 3.67 26.36
N LYS A 417 2.51 3.67 27.57
CA LYS A 417 3.07 4.39 28.72
C LYS A 417 4.54 4.02 29.01
N LYS A 418 4.95 2.78 28.70
CA LYS A 418 6.32 2.29 28.91
C LYS A 418 7.34 3.00 28.01
N ASP A 419 6.87 3.54 26.88
CA ASP A 419 7.72 4.23 25.92
C ASP A 419 7.89 5.72 26.29
N ILE A 420 7.13 6.23 27.27
CA ILE A 420 7.14 7.64 27.72
C ILE A 420 8.10 7.81 28.89
N THR A 421 9.01 8.78 28.80
CA THR A 421 9.91 9.18 29.90
C THR A 421 9.33 10.32 30.72
N SER A 422 8.56 11.22 30.10
CA SER A 422 7.82 12.26 30.83
C SER A 422 6.58 12.71 30.05
N ALA A 423 5.53 13.11 30.78
CA ALA A 423 4.34 13.76 30.21
C ALA A 423 3.94 14.90 31.15
N ASN A 424 4.02 16.14 30.69
CA ASN A 424 3.82 17.33 31.52
C ASN A 424 2.73 18.22 30.93
N ALA A 425 1.76 18.61 31.76
CA ALA A 425 0.76 19.59 31.39
C ALA A 425 1.33 21.00 31.54
N ARG A 426 1.11 21.85 30.55
CA ARG A 426 1.47 23.27 30.60
C ARG A 426 0.52 24.12 29.77
N THR A 427 0.64 25.43 29.93
CA THR A 427 0.13 26.39 28.96
C THR A 427 1.26 26.75 27.99
N ASN A 428 1.00 26.69 26.69
CA ASN A 428 1.97 27.12 25.67
C ASN A 428 1.91 28.64 25.45
N ASP A 429 2.76 29.15 24.57
CA ASP A 429 2.91 30.60 24.35
C ASP A 429 1.66 31.24 23.72
N ASP A 430 0.82 30.43 23.07
CA ASP A 430 -0.48 30.82 22.50
C ASP A 430 -1.64 30.77 23.52
N GLY A 431 -1.34 30.51 24.81
CA GLY A 431 -2.33 30.41 25.87
C GLY A 431 -3.14 29.10 25.87
N GLN A 432 -2.77 28.11 25.06
CA GLN A 432 -3.45 26.82 24.97
C GLN A 432 -2.95 25.85 26.05
N SER A 433 -3.86 25.08 26.63
CA SER A 433 -3.48 23.99 27.55
C SER A 433 -3.06 22.75 26.74
N VAL A 434 -1.82 22.30 26.93
CA VAL A 434 -1.18 21.24 26.15
C VAL A 434 -0.49 20.22 27.05
N ILE A 435 -0.14 19.07 26.49
CA ILE A 435 0.68 18.05 27.15
C ILE A 435 1.95 17.86 26.34
N ASP A 436 3.10 18.16 26.93
CA ASP A 436 4.40 17.85 26.35
C ASP A 436 4.79 16.43 26.78
N ILE A 437 5.09 15.57 25.80
CA ILE A 437 5.46 14.18 26.02
C ILE A 437 6.87 13.97 25.49
N LYS A 438 7.75 13.45 26.34
CA LYS A 438 9.07 12.96 25.94
C LYS A 438 9.06 11.45 25.94
N PHE A 439 9.64 10.86 24.91
CA PHE A 439 9.78 9.43 24.77
C PHE A 439 11.16 8.95 25.21
N SER A 440 11.25 7.66 25.55
CA SER A 440 12.51 6.93 25.65
C SER A 440 13.15 6.78 24.27
N ASP A 441 14.42 6.39 24.17
CA ASP A 441 15.05 6.11 22.87
C ASP A 441 14.28 5.08 22.05
N THR A 442 13.79 4.03 22.71
CA THR A 442 12.92 3.02 22.09
C THR A 442 11.62 3.63 21.59
N GLY A 443 10.98 4.50 22.39
CA GLY A 443 9.77 5.22 22.01
C GLY A 443 10.00 6.19 20.85
N ARG A 444 11.11 6.94 20.87
CA ARG A 444 11.52 7.84 19.79
C ARG A 444 11.71 7.07 18.49
N SER A 445 12.43 5.94 18.51
CA SER A 445 12.63 5.11 17.32
C SER A 445 11.31 4.62 16.74
N LYS A 446 10.41 4.08 17.59
CA LYS A 446 9.07 3.65 17.16
C LYS A 446 8.25 4.80 16.58
N LEU A 447 8.28 5.96 17.23
CA LEU A 447 7.60 7.16 16.76
C LEU A 447 8.11 7.58 15.38
N THR A 448 9.43 7.62 15.18
CA THR A 448 10.05 7.98 13.90
C THR A 448 9.66 7.02 12.78
N THR A 449 9.80 5.71 13.00
CA THR A 449 9.44 4.70 12.00
C THR A 449 7.97 4.77 11.62
N ILE A 450 7.07 4.86 12.60
CA ILE A 450 5.63 4.85 12.34
C ILE A 450 5.18 6.16 11.69
N THR A 451 5.69 7.31 12.12
CA THR A 451 5.31 8.60 11.52
C THR A 451 5.82 8.72 10.09
N ALA A 452 7.03 8.22 9.79
CA ALA A 452 7.54 8.17 8.41
C ALA A 452 6.59 7.38 7.48
N ALA A 453 6.17 6.19 7.89
CA ALA A 453 5.29 5.32 7.12
C ALA A 453 3.81 5.79 7.07
N ASN A 454 3.45 6.81 7.85
CA ASN A 454 2.06 7.29 7.98
C ASN A 454 1.91 8.79 7.74
N THR A 455 2.80 9.40 6.96
CA THR A 455 2.67 10.79 6.51
C THR A 455 1.33 11.02 5.80
N GLY A 456 0.62 12.09 6.16
CA GLY A 456 -0.72 12.40 5.67
C GLY A 456 -1.85 11.60 6.33
N LYS A 457 -1.56 10.67 7.24
CA LYS A 457 -2.57 9.85 7.94
C LYS A 457 -2.71 10.26 9.42
N PRO A 458 -3.90 10.09 10.01
CA PRO A 458 -4.10 10.33 11.43
C PRO A 458 -3.48 9.25 12.33
N ILE A 459 -3.01 9.66 13.50
CA ILE A 459 -2.69 8.78 14.63
C ILE A 459 -3.66 9.07 15.76
N ALA A 460 -4.14 8.04 16.47
CA ALA A 460 -5.06 8.21 17.58
C ALA A 460 -4.31 8.12 18.90
N VAL A 461 -4.61 9.03 19.83
CA VAL A 461 -4.12 8.96 21.21
C VAL A 461 -5.24 8.48 22.10
N VAL A 462 -5.04 7.34 22.75
CA VAL A 462 -5.99 6.73 23.67
C VAL A 462 -5.53 6.95 25.10
N VAL A 463 -6.40 7.52 25.93
CA VAL A 463 -6.17 7.70 27.38
C VAL A 463 -7.49 7.48 28.12
N GLY A 464 -7.46 6.67 29.18
CA GLY A 464 -8.63 6.42 30.02
C GLY A 464 -9.80 5.79 29.26
N LYS A 465 -9.50 4.82 28.37
CA LYS A 465 -10.49 4.16 27.49
C LYS A 465 -11.21 5.13 26.53
N LYS A 466 -10.58 6.24 26.15
CA LYS A 466 -11.11 7.18 25.17
C LYS A 466 -10.04 7.59 24.18
N VAL A 467 -10.40 7.74 22.90
CA VAL A 467 -9.56 8.50 21.96
C VAL A 467 -9.73 9.96 22.33
N ILE A 468 -8.65 10.60 22.78
CA ILE A 468 -8.67 11.99 23.26
C ILE A 468 -8.27 12.99 22.18
N THR A 469 -7.48 12.57 21.19
CA THR A 469 -7.13 13.36 20.02
C THR A 469 -6.75 12.44 18.87
N MET A 470 -6.80 12.97 17.64
CA MET A 470 -6.44 12.22 16.44
C MET A 470 -5.69 13.12 15.41
N PRO A 471 -4.46 13.57 15.73
CA PRO A 471 -3.71 14.46 14.85
C PRO A 471 -3.24 13.75 13.57
N VAL A 472 -3.12 14.52 12.48
CA VAL A 472 -2.52 14.05 11.22
C VAL A 472 -1.02 14.23 11.27
N VAL A 473 -0.30 13.17 10.92
CA VAL A 473 1.16 13.21 10.76
C VAL A 473 1.49 14.01 9.51
N ARG A 474 2.17 15.14 9.67
CA ARG A 474 2.56 16.01 8.54
C ARG A 474 3.93 15.64 7.97
N GLU A 475 4.81 15.18 8.83
CA GLU A 475 6.18 14.78 8.51
C GLU A 475 6.68 13.75 9.53
N PRO A 476 7.76 13.02 9.24
CA PRO A 476 8.38 12.10 10.19
C PRO A 476 8.83 12.82 11.47
N ILE A 477 8.43 12.31 12.64
CA ILE A 477 8.81 12.87 13.94
C ILE A 477 10.07 12.17 14.44
N THR A 478 11.21 12.84 14.30
CA THR A 478 12.54 12.31 14.66
C THR A 478 13.02 12.75 16.05
N GLY A 479 12.46 13.84 16.59
CA GLY A 479 12.92 14.50 17.82
C GLY A 479 12.63 13.76 19.12
N GLY A 480 11.75 12.74 19.11
CA GLY A 480 11.40 11.98 20.33
C GLY A 480 10.60 12.75 21.37
N GLU A 481 10.07 13.91 21.00
CA GLU A 481 9.19 14.72 21.83
C GLU A 481 8.01 15.17 20.97
N ILE A 482 6.81 15.18 21.56
CA ILE A 482 5.59 15.65 20.90
C ILE A 482 4.76 16.50 21.86
N GLN A 483 3.91 17.34 21.29
CA GLN A 483 2.90 18.08 22.02
C GLN A 483 1.50 17.60 21.63
N ILE A 484 0.68 17.32 22.64
CA ILE A 484 -0.74 17.03 22.45
C ILE A 484 -1.55 18.30 22.74
N ALA A 485 -2.25 18.77 21.71
CA ALA A 485 -3.25 19.83 21.79
C ALA A 485 -4.63 19.29 21.38
N GLY A 486 -5.70 19.96 21.83
CA GLY A 486 -7.07 19.51 21.54
C GLY A 486 -8.21 20.29 22.22
N GLY A 487 -7.98 21.55 22.59
CA GLY A 487 -9.02 22.37 23.24
C GLY A 487 -9.37 21.95 24.68
N PHE A 488 -8.46 21.24 25.35
CA PHE A 488 -8.62 20.81 26.74
C PHE A 488 -8.47 21.99 27.71
N THR A 489 -9.06 21.85 28.90
CA THR A 489 -8.76 22.71 30.05
C THR A 489 -7.44 22.28 30.71
N LEU A 490 -6.79 23.20 31.44
CA LEU A 490 -5.56 22.89 32.20
C LEU A 490 -5.75 21.70 33.17
N LYS A 491 -6.95 21.58 33.77
CA LYS A 491 -7.31 20.47 34.64
C LYS A 491 -7.36 19.13 33.89
N GLU A 492 -7.91 19.12 32.68
CA GLU A 492 -7.98 17.92 31.85
C GLU A 492 -6.60 17.46 31.39
N VAL A 493 -5.77 18.36 30.85
CA VAL A 493 -4.40 17.99 30.44
C VAL A 493 -3.56 17.53 31.63
N THR A 494 -3.76 18.10 32.83
CA THR A 494 -3.08 17.65 34.05
C THR A 494 -3.48 16.22 34.42
N ASN A 495 -4.76 15.87 34.31
CA ASN A 495 -5.23 14.52 34.58
C ASN A 495 -4.73 13.51 33.54
N ILE A 496 -4.75 13.88 32.25
CA ILE A 496 -4.26 13.05 31.16
C ILE A 496 -2.74 12.80 31.33
N ALA A 497 -1.96 13.84 31.61
CA ALA A 497 -0.52 13.73 31.86
C ALA A 497 -0.21 12.76 33.01
N LYS A 498 -0.95 12.84 34.13
CA LYS A 498 -0.84 11.90 35.24
C LYS A 498 -1.15 10.46 34.82
N GLN A 499 -2.19 10.24 34.03
CA GLN A 499 -2.54 8.91 33.55
C GLN A 499 -1.44 8.31 32.66
N LEU A 500 -0.77 9.14 31.85
CA LEU A 500 0.35 8.70 31.00
C LEU A 500 1.64 8.41 31.79
N GLN A 501 1.82 9.03 32.97
CA GLN A 501 2.99 8.81 33.85
C GLN A 501 2.84 7.64 34.83
N GLN A 502 1.62 7.16 35.09
CA GLN A 502 1.39 6.05 36.02
C GLN A 502 1.86 4.72 35.41
N LYS A 503 2.84 4.10 36.08
CA LYS A 503 3.40 2.78 35.75
C LYS A 503 2.45 1.64 36.07
#